data_AF-A0A2S9YHN8-F1
#
_entry.id   AF-A0A2S9YHN8-F1
#
_cell.length_a   1.000
_cell.length_b   1.000
_cell.length_c   1.000
_cell.angle_alpha   90.00
_cell.angle_beta   90.00
_cell.angle_gamma   90.00
#
_symmetry.space_group_name_H-M   'P 1'
#
loop_
_entity.id
_entity.type
_entity.pdbx_description
1 polymer ?
#
loop_
_entity_poly.entity_id
_entity_poly.type
_entity_poly.pdbx_seq_one_letter_code
_entity_poly.pdbx_strand_id
1 'polypeptide(L)'
;MAIALALVVVGVLRFVTDTLHELDPNYWRPLAGTPLRYLVRAPSDGSWAGDLNAQFFKLLSIPTGLCLVWLGHRFGSGTLEQKAKDFADPVIRAVWIASFLAGFTLIELEKQHDLLGMGTVLVAGERPWLNHVSHLVSAAAAWFLTGFLKFEPLKQAEIDLERELDELAPR
;
A
#
# COMPACT_ATOMS: atom_id res chain seq x y z
N MET A 1 0.96 -6.33 14.66
CA MET A 1 -0.19 -6.87 13.91
C MET A 1 -1.20 -5.80 13.52
N ALA A 2 -1.91 -5.15 14.47
CA ALA A 2 -2.99 -4.21 14.15
C ALA A 2 -2.61 -3.08 13.17
N ILE A 3 -1.44 -2.45 13.34
CA ILE A 3 -0.96 -1.41 12.41
C ILE A 3 -0.74 -1.96 10.99
N ALA A 4 -0.17 -3.16 10.87
CA ALA A 4 0.06 -3.80 9.58
C ALA A 4 -1.26 -4.13 8.87
N LEU A 5 -2.22 -4.69 9.60
CA LEU A 5 -3.57 -4.94 9.07
C LEU A 5 -4.27 -3.66 8.66
N ALA A 6 -4.23 -2.61 9.49
CA ALA A 6 -4.83 -1.32 9.17
C ALA A 6 -4.22 -0.71 7.89
N LEU A 7 -2.89 -0.74 7.76
CA LEU A 7 -2.22 -0.28 6.55
C LEU A 7 -2.63 -1.11 5.33
N VAL A 8 -2.65 -2.44 5.43
CA VAL A 8 -3.11 -3.32 4.33
C VAL A 8 -4.55 -3.02 3.93
N VAL A 9 -5.47 -2.86 4.88
CA VAL A 9 -6.85 -2.47 4.58
C VAL A 9 -6.91 -1.12 3.86
N VAL A 10 -6.14 -0.14 4.29
CA VAL A 10 -6.04 1.17 3.64
C VAL A 10 -5.50 1.03 2.20
N GLY A 11 -4.48 0.21 1.96
CA GLY A 11 -3.96 0.00 0.60
C GLY A 11 -4.88 -0.81 -0.29
N VAL A 12 -5.59 -1.81 0.24
CA VAL A 12 -6.62 -2.56 -0.52
C VAL A 12 -7.75 -1.63 -0.90
N LEU A 13 -8.26 -0.84 0.05
CA LEU A 13 -9.27 0.19 -0.22
C LEU A 13 -8.77 1.12 -1.33
N ARG A 14 -7.52 1.57 -1.25
CA ARG A 14 -6.94 2.42 -2.28
C ARG A 14 -6.91 1.74 -3.64
N PHE A 15 -6.33 0.55 -3.72
CA PHE A 15 -6.22 -0.22 -4.95
C PHE A 15 -7.58 -0.37 -5.62
N VAL A 16 -8.60 -0.80 -4.86
CA VAL A 16 -9.97 -0.92 -5.35
C VAL A 16 -10.48 0.41 -5.89
N THR A 17 -10.28 1.51 -5.16
CA THR A 17 -10.77 2.83 -5.57
C THR A 17 -10.02 3.44 -6.76
N ASP A 18 -8.74 3.12 -6.92
CA ASP A 18 -7.95 3.48 -8.11
C ASP A 18 -8.44 2.70 -9.32
N THR A 19 -8.66 1.39 -9.21
CA THR A 19 -9.28 0.57 -10.27
C THR A 19 -10.68 1.05 -10.63
N LEU A 20 -11.51 1.38 -9.64
CA LEU A 20 -12.84 1.94 -9.90
C LEU A 20 -12.77 3.27 -10.64
N HIS A 21 -11.77 4.11 -10.33
CA HIS A 21 -11.56 5.38 -11.03
C HIS A 21 -11.16 5.18 -12.49
N GLU A 22 -10.39 4.13 -12.80
CA GLU A 22 -10.03 3.77 -14.17
C GLU A 22 -11.26 3.28 -14.97
N LEU A 23 -12.20 2.59 -14.32
CA LEU A 23 -13.43 2.11 -14.96
C LEU A 23 -14.51 3.19 -15.10
N ASP A 24 -14.70 4.01 -14.06
CA ASP A 24 -15.61 5.15 -14.04
C ASP A 24 -14.95 6.32 -13.30
N PRO A 25 -14.41 7.33 -14.00
CA PRO A 25 -13.79 8.49 -13.37
C PRO A 25 -14.71 9.30 -12.45
N ASN A 26 -16.03 9.07 -12.51
CA ASN A 26 -17.05 9.79 -11.75
C ASN A 26 -17.68 8.96 -10.62
N TYR A 27 -17.19 7.75 -10.34
CA TYR A 27 -17.76 6.84 -9.32
C TYR A 27 -17.85 7.46 -7.92
N TRP A 28 -17.01 8.47 -7.63
CA TRP A 28 -16.95 9.19 -6.35
C TRP A 28 -18.08 10.21 -6.17
N ARG A 29 -18.77 10.64 -7.25
CA ARG A 29 -19.78 11.71 -7.20
C ARG A 29 -20.90 11.50 -6.17
N PRO A 30 -21.43 10.27 -5.94
CA PRO A 30 -22.43 10.03 -4.91
C PRO A 30 -21.95 10.35 -3.48
N LEU A 31 -20.63 10.40 -3.25
CA LEU A 31 -20.03 10.73 -1.96
C LEU A 31 -19.71 12.23 -1.81
N ALA A 32 -19.95 13.04 -2.85
CA ALA A 32 -19.65 14.47 -2.82
C ALA A 32 -20.38 15.16 -1.65
N GLY A 33 -19.66 16.01 -0.92
CA GLY A 33 -20.19 16.70 0.26
C GLY A 33 -20.27 15.86 1.54
N THR A 34 -19.87 14.58 1.49
CA THR A 34 -19.79 13.72 2.69
C THR A 34 -18.34 13.46 3.11
N PRO A 35 -18.04 13.13 4.38
CA PRO A 35 -16.69 12.74 4.79
C PRO A 35 -16.18 11.45 4.13
N LEU A 36 -17.09 10.57 3.67
CA LEU A 36 -16.72 9.29 3.05
C LEU A 36 -15.93 9.46 1.75
N ARG A 37 -16.06 10.61 1.09
CA ARG A 37 -15.25 10.93 -0.10
C ARG A 37 -13.75 10.82 0.13
N TYR A 38 -13.27 11.05 1.35
CA TYR A 38 -11.84 11.04 1.67
C TYR A 38 -11.30 9.63 1.91
N LEU A 39 -12.17 8.62 1.92
CA LEU A 39 -11.80 7.21 1.99
C LEU A 39 -11.60 6.59 0.60
N VAL A 40 -12.06 7.24 -0.47
CA VAL A 40 -11.94 6.75 -1.86
C VAL A 40 -11.07 7.68 -2.69
N ARG A 41 -10.54 7.22 -3.83
CA ARG A 41 -9.85 8.07 -4.83
C ARG A 41 -10.83 9.09 -5.43
N ALA A 42 -10.74 10.35 -5.00
CA ALA A 42 -11.54 11.44 -5.56
C ALA A 42 -10.63 12.63 -5.95
N PRO A 43 -11.06 13.49 -6.89
CA PRO A 43 -10.38 14.75 -7.15
C PRO A 43 -10.34 15.63 -5.89
N SER A 44 -9.30 16.46 -5.77
CA SER A 44 -9.25 17.47 -4.72
C SER A 44 -10.40 18.47 -4.88
N ASP A 45 -11.06 18.83 -3.78
CA ASP A 45 -11.97 19.98 -3.69
C ASP A 45 -11.27 21.30 -3.33
N GLY A 46 -9.95 21.31 -3.29
CA GLY A 46 -9.17 22.45 -2.81
C GLY A 46 -9.13 22.58 -1.29
N SER A 47 -9.70 21.63 -0.54
CA SER A 47 -9.46 21.52 0.90
C SER A 47 -8.15 20.78 1.16
N TRP A 48 -7.54 21.04 2.32
CA TRP A 48 -6.36 20.29 2.75
C TRP A 48 -6.62 18.77 2.77
N ALA A 49 -7.78 18.33 3.24
CA ALA A 49 -8.16 16.91 3.26
C ALA A 49 -8.35 16.32 1.85
N GLY A 50 -8.82 17.10 0.88
CA GLY A 50 -8.92 16.71 -0.53
C GLY A 50 -7.56 16.56 -1.19
N ASP A 51 -6.67 17.53 -0.96
CA ASP A 51 -5.27 17.45 -1.41
C ASP A 51 -4.55 16.27 -0.76
N LEU A 52 -4.82 16.02 0.52
CA LEU A 52 -4.33 14.84 1.21
C LEU A 52 -4.87 13.57 0.57
N ASN A 53 -6.17 13.42 0.34
CA ASN A 53 -6.72 12.22 -0.29
C ASN A 53 -6.10 11.94 -1.69
N ALA A 54 -5.81 12.98 -2.46
CA ALA A 54 -5.14 12.86 -3.75
C ALA A 54 -3.68 12.39 -3.62
N GLN A 55 -2.97 12.79 -2.55
CA GLN A 55 -1.52 12.59 -2.39
C GLN A 55 -1.11 11.55 -1.32
N PHE A 56 -1.71 11.56 -0.13
CA PHE A 56 -1.33 10.74 1.04
C PHE A 56 -1.38 9.24 0.79
N PHE A 57 -2.29 8.77 -0.06
CA PHE A 57 -2.30 7.35 -0.40
C PHE A 57 -1.00 6.89 -1.08
N LYS A 58 -0.28 7.78 -1.78
CA LYS A 58 1.07 7.50 -2.31
C LYS A 58 2.14 7.44 -1.21
N LEU A 59 1.99 8.26 -0.16
CA LEU A 59 2.87 8.22 1.02
C LEU A 59 2.74 6.91 1.80
N LEU A 60 1.58 6.25 1.73
CA LEU A 60 1.32 4.98 2.41
C LEU A 60 1.49 3.76 1.51
N SER A 61 1.75 3.93 0.21
CA SER A 61 1.74 2.83 -0.75
C SER A 61 2.84 1.79 -0.49
N ILE A 62 4.08 2.23 -0.27
CA ILE A 62 5.22 1.34 0.04
C ILE A 62 5.10 0.74 1.45
N PRO A 63 4.79 1.53 2.52
CA PRO A 63 4.50 0.97 3.84
C PRO A 63 3.44 -0.12 3.83
N THR A 64 2.36 0.08 3.07
CA THR A 64 1.28 -0.89 2.96
C THR A 64 1.75 -2.18 2.27
N GLY A 65 2.45 -2.06 1.14
CA GLY A 65 3.02 -3.21 0.44
C GLY A 65 3.96 -4.02 1.33
N LEU A 66 4.80 -3.35 2.11
CA LEU A 66 5.66 -4.02 3.09
C LEU A 66 4.92 -4.67 4.24
N CYS A 67 3.83 -4.06 4.73
CA CYS A 67 2.98 -4.71 5.73
C CYS A 67 2.34 -5.99 5.17
N LEU A 68 1.98 -6.02 3.89
CA LEU A 68 1.50 -7.23 3.24
C LEU A 68 2.60 -8.30 3.13
N VAL A 69 3.82 -7.92 2.70
CA VAL A 69 4.98 -8.83 2.67
C VAL A 69 5.29 -9.38 4.06
N TRP A 70 5.23 -8.52 5.08
CA TRP A 70 5.45 -8.91 6.47
C TRP A 70 4.37 -9.90 6.97
N LEU A 71 3.09 -9.66 6.68
CA LEU A 71 2.01 -10.58 7.02
C LEU A 71 2.22 -11.94 6.32
N GLY A 72 2.57 -11.93 5.04
CA GLY A 72 2.90 -13.14 4.29
C GLY A 72 4.06 -13.91 4.91
N HIS A 73 5.14 -13.24 5.31
CA HIS A 73 6.25 -13.87 6.04
C HIS A 73 5.82 -14.38 7.42
N ARG A 74 4.99 -13.64 8.15
CA ARG A 74 4.54 -14.00 9.50
C ARG A 74 3.76 -15.30 9.49
N PHE A 75 2.81 -15.44 8.57
CA PHE A 75 1.95 -16.62 8.43
C PHE A 75 2.48 -17.65 7.41
N GLY A 76 3.65 -17.43 6.82
CA GLY A 76 4.29 -18.39 5.91
C GLY A 76 5.01 -19.53 6.64
N SER A 77 5.63 -20.43 5.89
CA SER A 77 6.44 -21.52 6.44
C SER A 77 7.74 -21.01 7.12
N GLY A 78 8.30 -21.80 8.05
CA GLY A 78 9.59 -21.54 8.69
C GLY A 78 9.50 -21.07 10.14
N THR A 79 10.64 -21.05 10.84
CA THR A 79 10.68 -20.66 12.26
C THR A 79 10.56 -19.15 12.44
N LEU A 80 10.03 -18.71 13.60
CA LEU A 80 9.95 -17.28 13.94
C LEU A 80 11.33 -16.61 13.93
N GLU A 81 12.36 -17.31 14.38
CA GLU A 81 13.74 -16.80 14.41
C GLU A 81 14.29 -16.54 13.00
N GLN A 82 14.06 -17.49 12.07
CA GLN A 82 14.44 -17.31 10.68
C GLN A 82 13.68 -16.13 10.04
N LYS A 83 12.36 -16.07 10.23
CA LYS A 83 11.52 -14.97 9.73
C LYS A 83 11.97 -13.61 10.27
N ALA A 84 12.26 -13.53 11.56
CA ALA A 84 12.76 -12.31 12.20
C ALA A 84 14.12 -11.88 11.64
N LYS A 85 15.03 -12.85 11.43
CA LYS A 85 16.36 -12.60 10.87
C LYS A 85 16.27 -12.07 9.43
N ASP A 86 15.48 -12.72 8.58
CA ASP A 86 15.33 -12.31 7.18
C ASP A 86 14.72 -10.92 7.07
N PHE A 87 13.72 -10.61 7.90
CA PHE A 87 13.09 -9.29 7.91
C PHE A 87 13.93 -8.20 8.57
N ALA A 88 14.90 -8.56 9.42
CA ALA A 88 15.86 -7.63 10.00
C ALA A 88 17.02 -7.31 9.04
N ASP A 89 17.27 -8.18 8.06
CA ASP A 89 18.35 -7.99 7.08
C ASP A 89 18.14 -6.69 6.27
N PRO A 90 19.06 -5.73 6.38
CA PRO A 90 18.93 -4.45 5.70
C PRO A 90 18.95 -4.59 4.17
N VAL A 91 19.63 -5.60 3.63
CA VAL A 91 19.69 -5.86 2.18
C VAL A 91 18.33 -6.36 1.69
N ILE A 92 17.73 -7.33 2.39
CA ILE A 92 16.41 -7.85 2.03
C ILE A 92 15.35 -6.73 2.10
N ARG A 93 15.37 -5.94 3.18
CA ARG A 93 14.49 -4.78 3.33
C ARG A 93 14.66 -3.76 2.21
N ALA A 94 15.91 -3.46 1.85
CA ALA A 94 16.22 -2.54 0.76
C ALA A 94 15.69 -3.07 -0.57
N VAL A 95 15.82 -4.38 -0.84
CA VAL A 95 15.28 -5.01 -2.05
C VAL A 95 13.77 -4.81 -2.14
N TRP A 96 13.01 -5.13 -1.09
CA TRP A 96 11.55 -4.94 -1.12
C TRP A 96 11.15 -3.48 -1.32
N ILE A 97 11.77 -2.56 -0.58
CA ILE A 97 11.49 -1.12 -0.70
C ILE A 97 11.82 -0.63 -2.11
N ALA A 98 12.97 -1.02 -2.65
CA ALA A 98 13.41 -0.63 -3.98
C ALA A 98 12.49 -1.22 -5.07
N SER A 99 12.03 -2.46 -4.92
CA SER A 99 11.07 -3.07 -5.85
C SER A 99 9.76 -2.30 -5.90
N PHE A 100 9.20 -1.93 -4.74
CA PHE A 100 7.99 -1.10 -4.71
C PHE A 100 8.24 0.29 -5.29
N LEU A 101 9.34 0.94 -4.91
CA LEU A 101 9.70 2.27 -5.41
C LEU A 101 9.86 2.27 -6.93
N ALA A 102 10.54 1.26 -7.48
CA ALA A 102 10.70 1.09 -8.93
C ALA A 102 9.35 0.89 -9.62
N GLY A 103 8.49 0.00 -9.08
CA GLY A 103 7.14 -0.22 -9.61
C GLY A 103 6.29 1.05 -9.65
N PHE A 104 6.25 1.82 -8.55
CA PHE A 104 5.54 3.09 -8.52
C PHE A 104 6.16 4.13 -9.46
N THR A 105 7.49 4.17 -9.56
CA THR A 105 8.17 5.08 -10.50
C THR A 105 7.78 4.79 -11.94
N LEU A 106 7.71 3.50 -12.34
CA LEU A 106 7.27 3.10 -13.67
C LEU A 106 5.80 3.49 -13.94
N ILE A 107 4.90 3.29 -12.97
CA ILE A 107 3.50 3.73 -13.07
C ILE A 107 3.41 5.25 -13.24
N GLU A 108 4.22 6.03 -12.50
CA GLU A 108 4.19 7.48 -12.61
C GLU A 108 4.82 8.00 -13.91
N LEU A 109 5.84 7.32 -14.45
CA LEU A 109 6.37 7.59 -15.79
C LEU A 109 5.35 7.27 -16.87
N GLU A 110 4.59 6.17 -16.71
CA GLU A 110 3.50 5.84 -17.61
C GLU A 110 2.46 6.95 -17.67
N LYS A 111 1.98 7.42 -16.52
CA LYS A 111 1.01 8.52 -16.45
C LYS A 111 1.48 9.81 -17.11
N GLN A 112 2.79 10.02 -17.20
CA GLN A 112 3.41 11.23 -17.76
C GLN A 112 3.64 11.12 -19.28
N HIS A 113 3.89 9.92 -19.77
CA HIS A 113 4.49 9.71 -21.08
C HIS A 113 3.79 8.65 -21.94
N ASP A 114 2.84 7.90 -21.39
CA ASP A 114 2.09 6.82 -22.07
C ASP A 114 3.03 5.82 -22.78
N LEU A 115 4.02 5.31 -22.05
CA LEU A 115 5.14 4.51 -22.58
C LEU A 115 4.79 3.04 -22.79
N LEU A 116 3.84 2.50 -22.03
CA LEU A 116 3.49 1.09 -21.90
C LEU A 116 2.05 0.81 -22.36
N GLY A 117 1.28 1.84 -22.71
CA GLY A 117 -0.10 1.74 -23.20
C GLY A 117 -1.08 1.23 -22.14
N MET A 118 -0.80 1.48 -20.85
CA MET A 118 -1.62 0.96 -19.74
C MET A 118 -2.86 1.83 -19.45
N GLY A 119 -3.03 2.96 -20.14
CA GLY A 119 -4.22 3.82 -19.99
C GLY A 119 -4.30 4.56 -18.65
N THR A 120 -3.22 4.56 -17.87
CA THR A 120 -3.18 5.27 -16.59
C THR A 120 -3.01 6.78 -16.82
N VAL A 121 -3.92 7.59 -16.29
CA VAL A 121 -3.91 9.05 -16.47
C VAL A 121 -3.64 9.81 -15.18
N LEU A 122 -2.98 10.96 -15.28
CA LEU A 122 -2.89 11.92 -14.17
C LEU A 122 -4.28 12.46 -13.85
N VAL A 123 -4.64 12.47 -12.57
CA VAL A 123 -5.90 13.06 -12.12
C VAL A 123 -5.73 14.57 -11.97
N ALA A 124 -6.80 15.33 -12.21
CA ALA A 124 -6.80 16.78 -12.02
C ALA A 124 -6.30 17.15 -10.61
N GLY A 125 -5.26 17.99 -10.56
CA GLY A 125 -4.59 18.40 -9.33
C GLY A 125 -3.32 17.60 -8.97
N GLU A 126 -3.05 16.48 -9.65
CA GLU A 126 -1.79 15.77 -9.49
C GLU A 126 -0.63 16.48 -10.20
N ARG A 127 0.53 16.50 -9.55
CA ARG A 127 1.77 16.98 -10.17
C ARG A 127 2.75 15.80 -10.26
N PRO A 128 3.24 15.46 -11.47
CA PRO A 128 4.25 14.42 -11.71
C PRO A 128 5.37 14.33 -10.67
N TRP A 129 6.06 15.45 -10.44
CA TRP A 129 7.20 15.49 -9.52
C TRP A 129 6.79 15.29 -8.06
N LEU A 130 5.60 15.75 -7.65
CA LEU A 130 5.09 15.53 -6.28
C LEU A 130 4.78 14.05 -6.04
N ASN A 131 4.33 13.33 -7.06
CA ASN A 131 4.09 11.89 -6.94
C ASN A 131 5.41 11.15 -6.68
N HIS A 132 6.45 11.45 -7.46
CA HIS A 132 7.80 10.90 -7.27
C HIS A 132 8.37 11.22 -5.88
N VAL A 133 8.28 12.48 -5.44
CA VAL A 133 8.69 12.88 -4.08
C VAL A 133 7.90 12.14 -3.02
N SER A 134 6.58 11.97 -3.21
CA SER A 134 5.73 11.22 -2.27
C SER A 134 6.16 9.76 -2.16
N HIS A 135 6.54 9.10 -3.26
CA HIS A 135 7.05 7.73 -3.21
C HIS A 135 8.42 7.62 -2.54
N LEU A 136 9.30 8.63 -2.69
CA LEU A 136 10.56 8.67 -1.94
C LEU A 136 10.31 8.82 -0.43
N VAL A 137 9.38 9.69 -0.02
CA VAL A 137 8.97 9.82 1.38
C VAL A 137 8.33 8.53 1.89
N SER A 138 7.49 7.88 1.07
CA SER A 138 6.90 6.56 1.32
C SER A 138 7.97 5.50 1.57
N ALA A 139 9.03 5.47 0.77
CA ALA A 139 10.16 4.56 0.93
C ALA A 139 10.92 4.80 2.24
N ALA A 140 11.15 6.07 2.60
CA ALA A 140 11.75 6.43 3.88
C ALA A 140 10.87 6.01 5.06
N ALA A 141 9.57 6.28 5.01
CA ALA A 141 8.61 5.87 6.04
C ALA A 141 8.57 4.34 6.20
N ALA A 142 8.59 3.61 5.09
CA ALA A 142 8.69 2.16 5.03
C ALA A 142 9.96 1.63 5.70
N TRP A 143 11.11 2.30 5.48
CA TRP A 143 12.36 1.95 6.14
C TRP A 143 12.24 2.04 7.66
N PHE A 144 11.63 3.10 8.19
CA PHE A 144 11.41 3.19 9.63
C PHE A 144 10.38 2.16 10.13
N LEU A 145 9.26 2.02 9.43
CA LEU A 145 8.18 1.11 9.80
C LEU A 145 8.66 -0.34 9.94
N THR A 146 9.50 -0.80 9.01
CA THR A 146 10.06 -2.17 9.05
C THR A 146 10.89 -2.44 10.31
N GLY A 147 11.50 -1.42 10.92
CA GLY A 147 12.18 -1.54 12.21
C GLY A 147 11.25 -1.75 13.41
N PHE A 148 9.96 -1.42 13.28
CA PHE A 148 8.95 -1.59 14.33
C PHE A 148 8.14 -2.89 14.19
N LEU A 149 8.20 -3.55 13.03
CA LEU A 149 7.48 -4.81 12.78
C LEU A 149 8.20 -5.98 13.45
N LYS A 150 7.56 -6.58 14.45
CA LYS A 150 8.14 -7.65 15.27
C LYS A 150 7.53 -9.02 14.97
N PHE A 151 8.36 -10.05 14.92
CA PHE A 151 7.93 -11.45 14.85
C PHE A 151 7.82 -12.03 16.26
N GLU A 152 6.71 -11.70 16.93
CA GLU A 152 6.37 -12.29 18.23
C GLU A 152 5.64 -13.64 18.05
N PRO A 153 5.71 -14.57 19.02
CA PRO A 153 4.90 -15.78 19.01
C PRO A 153 3.43 -15.48 18.72
N LEU A 154 2.79 -16.36 17.94
CA LEU A 154 1.37 -16.21 17.61
C LEU A 154 0.54 -16.31 18.90
N LYS A 155 -0.39 -15.38 19.07
CA LYS A 155 -1.44 -15.47 20.08
C LYS A 155 -2.43 -16.56 19.65
N GLN A 156 -3.18 -17.12 20.60
CA GLN A 156 -4.15 -18.20 20.31
C GLN A 156 -5.08 -17.86 19.14
N ALA A 157 -5.62 -16.64 19.09
CA ALA A 157 -6.48 -16.19 17.99
C ALA A 157 -5.79 -16.15 16.61
N GLU A 158 -4.46 -15.95 16.58
CA GLU A 158 -3.69 -15.99 15.33
C GLU A 158 -3.41 -17.44 14.89
N ILE A 159 -3.25 -18.35 15.85
CA ILE A 159 -3.12 -19.81 15.59
C ILE A 159 -4.43 -20.36 15.04
N ASP A 160 -5.56 -19.93 15.60
CA ASP A 160 -6.88 -20.35 15.14
C ASP A 160 -7.15 -19.88 13.70
N LEU A 161 -6.73 -18.64 13.36
CA LEU A 161 -6.81 -18.11 12.00
C LEU A 161 -5.89 -18.85 11.01
N GLU A 162 -4.66 -19.19 11.41
CA GLU A 162 -3.74 -19.98 10.57
C GLU A 162 -4.34 -21.35 10.25
N ARG A 163 -4.95 -22.02 11.25
CA ARG A 163 -5.66 -23.28 11.04
C ARG A 163 -6.84 -23.13 10.07
N GLU A 164 -7.65 -22.08 10.22
CA GLU A 164 -8.77 -21.80 9.30
C GLU A 164 -8.29 -21.54 7.86
N LEU A 165 -7.16 -20.84 7.69
CA LEU A 165 -6.57 -20.60 6.37
C LEU A 165 -6.01 -21.88 5.74
N ASP A 166 -5.35 -22.73 6.52
CA ASP A 166 -4.85 -24.04 6.07
C ASP A 166 -5.99 -24.98 5.65
N GLU A 167 -7.13 -24.93 6.34
CA GLU A 167 -8.34 -25.68 5.97
C GLU A 167 -8.97 -25.19 4.66
N LEU A 168 -8.76 -23.93 4.28
CA LEU A 168 -9.26 -23.31 3.05
C LEU A 168 -8.32 -23.48 1.85
N ALA A 169 -7.07 -23.89 2.06
CA ALA A 169 -6.09 -24.10 0.98
C ALA A 169 -6.38 -25.45 0.25
N PRO A 170 -6.57 -25.45 -1.08
CA PRO A 170 -6.73 -26.70 -1.82
C PRO A 170 -5.42 -27.51 -1.78
N ARG A 171 -5.54 -28.80 -1.47
CA ARG A 171 -4.44 -29.77 -1.45
C ARG A 171 -3.94 -30.12 -2.84
#